data_AF-A0A430PZM1-F1
#
_entry.id   AF-A0A430PZM1-F1
#
_cell.length_a   1.000
_cell.length_b   1.000
_cell.length_c   1.000
_cell.angle_alpha   90.00
_cell.angle_beta   90.00
_cell.angle_gamma   90.00
#
_symmetry.space_group_name_H-M   'P 1'
#
loop_
_entity.id
_entity.type
_entity.pdbx_description
1 polymer ?
#
loop_
_entity_poly.entity_id
_entity_poly.type
_entity_poly.pdbx_seq_one_letter_code
_entity_poly.pdbx_strand_id
1 'polypeptide(L)'
;MDKVGLRILKLLAAVVYFAGTVMFAFTTGETVPLFYAAGILVALSSICSLICNHQVSSMFPQFRGLCISLLSGAYDSSSVVAYVLSLTYLVFPFKWSFIILACGSIVVGSFVALFILTQKSEDMGKFSSINTEEEKLCEKTSIESSGEMDIYGEISSILDKRYPSLLSCVFSLSYLLINLWFTLGLFRFSFYLSHLAKHINEAYPDKSTANHLLSISSAFFMSSFLLSPVTGLMIDFCLKRARTSIKNMLTNERDLANPDKMYYTLTLGLVPGQGLLALSAVALSAMMFIPSPIASYASFVFLVILRSLLFSCFISFLLSAFPIRYFGTLNGITSAVSGLICLSTNAFLRTSRSTDNYVTMAISIGIFVVPIIFLIKSRQ
;
A
#
# COMPACT_ATOMS: atom_id res chain seq x y z
N MET A 1 1.47 3.78 17.01
CA MET A 1 2.83 3.48 16.52
C MET A 1 3.81 4.53 17.01
N ASP A 2 3.60 5.80 16.63
CA ASP A 2 4.57 6.88 16.84
C ASP A 2 4.85 7.19 18.33
N LYS A 3 3.88 6.98 19.23
CA LYS A 3 4.06 7.18 20.70
C LYS A 3 4.47 5.92 21.47
N VAL A 4 3.80 4.80 21.18
CA VAL A 4 3.90 3.54 21.96
C VAL A 4 5.06 2.66 21.50
N GLY A 5 5.58 2.89 20.29
CA GLY A 5 6.61 2.07 19.67
C GLY A 5 6.04 0.99 18.74
N LEU A 6 6.92 0.47 17.89
CA LEU A 6 6.61 -0.42 16.78
C LEU A 6 6.44 -1.87 17.25
N ARG A 7 7.32 -2.37 18.14
CA ARG A 7 7.26 -3.74 18.70
C ARG A 7 5.95 -4.00 19.45
N ILE A 8 5.61 -3.12 20.39
CA ILE A 8 4.41 -3.28 21.24
C ILE A 8 3.16 -3.28 20.36
N LEU A 9 3.10 -2.39 19.37
CA LEU A 9 1.98 -2.33 18.44
C LEU A 9 1.85 -3.61 17.61
N LYS A 10 2.97 -4.17 17.13
CA LYS A 10 2.96 -5.43 16.37
C LYS A 10 2.50 -6.62 17.21
N LEU A 11 2.97 -6.72 18.46
CA LEU A 11 2.52 -7.77 19.39
C LEU A 11 1.03 -7.64 19.70
N LEU A 12 0.55 -6.42 19.97
CA LEU A 12 -0.88 -6.17 20.19
C LEU A 12 -1.70 -6.57 18.96
N ALA A 13 -1.25 -6.20 17.75
CA ALA A 13 -1.91 -6.59 16.51
C ALA A 13 -1.94 -8.13 16.35
N ALA A 14 -0.86 -8.84 16.67
CA ALA A 14 -0.82 -10.30 16.61
C ALA A 14 -1.80 -10.96 17.59
N VAL A 15 -1.91 -10.45 18.82
CA VAL A 15 -2.86 -10.95 19.83
C VAL A 15 -4.31 -10.69 19.40
N VAL A 16 -4.61 -9.48 18.89
CA VAL A 16 -5.95 -9.15 18.40
C VAL A 16 -6.33 -9.99 17.18
N TYR A 17 -5.36 -10.23 16.28
CA TYR A 17 -5.55 -11.12 15.12
C TYR A 17 -5.82 -12.56 15.56
N PHE A 18 -5.06 -13.07 16.53
CA PHE A 18 -5.27 -14.38 17.12
C PHE A 18 -6.68 -14.51 17.69
N ALA A 19 -7.11 -13.54 18.51
CA ALA A 19 -8.45 -13.54 19.11
C ALA A 19 -9.55 -13.53 18.04
N GLY A 20 -9.46 -12.66 17.03
CA GLY A 20 -10.44 -12.59 15.94
C GLY A 20 -10.48 -13.88 15.10
N THR A 21 -9.33 -14.50 14.83
CA THR A 21 -9.26 -15.76 14.07
C THR A 21 -9.81 -16.93 14.87
N VAL A 22 -9.57 -16.98 16.19
CA VAL A 22 -10.20 -17.95 17.08
C VAL A 22 -11.72 -17.77 17.11
N MET A 23 -12.23 -16.53 17.13
CA MET A 23 -13.68 -16.28 17.07
C MET A 23 -14.30 -16.84 15.78
N PHE A 24 -13.62 -16.75 14.63
CA PHE A 24 -14.05 -17.42 13.39
C PHE A 24 -14.07 -18.96 13.49
N ALA A 25 -13.22 -19.56 14.31
CA ALA A 25 -13.25 -21.02 14.50
C ALA A 25 -14.55 -21.51 15.16
N PHE A 26 -15.24 -20.64 15.91
CA PHE A 26 -16.47 -20.95 16.62
C PHE A 26 -17.72 -20.34 15.99
N THR A 27 -17.62 -19.67 14.83
CA THR A 27 -18.80 -19.16 14.14
C THR A 27 -19.63 -20.31 13.58
N THR A 28 -20.91 -20.32 13.95
CA THR A 28 -21.96 -21.20 13.41
C THR A 28 -23.05 -20.37 12.74
N GLY A 29 -23.99 -21.01 12.05
CA GLY A 29 -25.11 -20.33 11.38
C GLY A 29 -26.00 -19.52 12.34
N GLU A 30 -25.99 -19.84 13.64
CA GLU A 30 -26.80 -19.14 14.66
C GLU A 30 -26.05 -17.96 15.30
N THR A 31 -24.71 -17.92 15.21
CA THR A 31 -23.87 -16.88 15.83
C THR A 31 -23.44 -15.81 14.81
N VAL A 32 -24.38 -15.26 14.05
CA VAL A 32 -24.11 -14.23 13.04
C VAL A 32 -23.40 -13.00 13.62
N PRO A 33 -23.74 -12.46 14.82
CA PRO A 33 -23.02 -11.31 15.38
C PRO A 33 -21.54 -11.59 15.64
N LEU A 34 -21.19 -12.83 15.98
CA LEU A 34 -19.80 -13.25 16.23
C LEU A 34 -18.95 -13.16 14.96
N PHE A 35 -19.53 -13.47 13.80
CA PHE A 35 -18.86 -13.36 12.50
C PHE A 35 -18.45 -11.93 12.19
N TYR A 36 -19.35 -10.97 12.41
CA TYR A 36 -19.05 -9.54 12.21
C TYR A 36 -17.99 -9.04 13.19
N ALA A 37 -18.10 -9.41 14.47
CA ALA A 37 -17.11 -9.04 15.48
C ALA A 37 -15.72 -9.60 15.15
N ALA A 38 -15.64 -10.88 14.77
CA ALA A 38 -14.41 -11.54 14.33
C ALA A 38 -13.79 -10.82 13.12
N GLY A 39 -14.60 -10.51 12.10
CA GLY A 39 -14.16 -9.82 10.89
C GLY A 39 -13.57 -8.44 11.17
N ILE A 40 -14.17 -7.65 12.07
CA ILE A 40 -13.65 -6.34 12.44
C ILE A 40 -12.28 -6.46 13.13
N LEU A 41 -12.14 -7.39 14.09
CA LEU A 41 -10.88 -7.60 14.81
C LEU A 41 -9.76 -8.07 13.88
N VAL A 42 -10.06 -9.01 12.98
CA VAL A 42 -9.11 -9.52 11.99
C VAL A 42 -8.72 -8.43 10.99
N ALA A 43 -9.67 -7.65 10.46
CA ALA A 43 -9.39 -6.57 9.52
C ALA A 43 -8.50 -5.49 10.14
N LEU A 44 -8.84 -5.01 11.35
CA LEU A 44 -8.09 -3.97 12.05
C LEU A 44 -6.65 -4.41 12.36
N SER A 45 -6.49 -5.63 12.88
CA SER A 45 -5.17 -6.17 13.21
C SER A 45 -4.31 -6.47 11.98
N SER A 46 -4.92 -6.90 10.87
CA SER A 46 -4.22 -7.13 9.60
C SER A 46 -3.60 -5.86 9.05
N ILE A 47 -4.39 -4.78 8.95
CA ILE A 47 -3.91 -3.48 8.48
C ILE A 47 -2.84 -2.94 9.44
N CYS A 48 -3.06 -3.01 10.75
CA CYS A 48 -2.08 -2.58 11.74
C CYS A 48 -0.74 -3.32 11.59
N SER A 49 -0.80 -4.64 11.38
CA SER A 49 0.36 -5.48 11.11
C SER A 49 1.09 -5.10 9.83
N LEU A 50 0.37 -4.76 8.77
CA LEU A 50 0.95 -4.33 7.49
C LEU A 50 1.69 -2.99 7.64
N ILE A 51 1.09 -2.01 8.32
CA ILE A 51 1.72 -0.70 8.59
C ILE A 51 3.04 -0.88 9.35
N CYS A 52 3.07 -1.79 10.34
CA CYS A 52 4.29 -2.10 11.07
C CYS A 52 5.34 -2.73 10.16
N ASN A 53 4.94 -3.66 9.29
CA ASN A 53 5.87 -4.33 8.37
C ASN A 53 6.46 -3.36 7.35
N HIS A 54 5.71 -2.37 6.86
CA HIS A 54 6.24 -1.37 5.93
C HIS A 54 7.43 -0.59 6.49
N GLN A 55 7.56 -0.47 7.80
CA GLN A 55 8.72 0.21 8.41
C GLN A 55 10.03 -0.54 8.21
N VAL A 56 10.00 -1.85 7.96
CA VAL A 56 11.20 -2.64 7.62
C VAL A 56 11.84 -2.12 6.33
N SER A 57 11.06 -1.55 5.41
CA SER A 57 11.59 -0.93 4.19
C SER A 57 12.57 0.23 4.47
N SER A 58 12.43 0.89 5.62
CA SER A 58 13.32 1.99 6.01
C SER A 58 14.74 1.51 6.34
N MET A 59 14.95 0.20 6.58
CA MET A 59 16.29 -0.39 6.72
C MET A 59 17.03 -0.51 5.38
N PHE A 60 16.31 -0.51 4.26
CA PHE A 60 16.85 -0.69 2.91
C PHE A 60 16.55 0.53 2.02
N PRO A 61 17.17 1.69 2.26
CA PRO A 61 16.82 2.95 1.59
C PRO A 61 17.03 2.94 0.06
N GLN A 62 17.93 2.08 -0.44
CA GLN A 62 18.19 1.91 -1.88
C GLN A 62 17.08 1.14 -2.61
N PHE A 63 16.46 0.15 -1.95
CA PHE A 63 15.42 -0.74 -2.52
C PHE A 63 14.09 -0.59 -1.76
N ARG A 64 13.83 0.62 -1.26
CA ARG A 64 12.74 0.87 -0.32
C ARG A 64 11.39 0.63 -0.97
N GLY A 65 11.18 1.10 -2.20
CA GLY A 65 9.99 0.90 -3.01
C GLY A 65 9.76 -0.57 -3.33
N LEU A 66 10.81 -1.33 -3.66
CA LEU A 66 10.76 -2.78 -3.83
C LEU A 66 10.27 -3.47 -2.55
N CYS A 67 10.87 -3.19 -1.40
CA CYS A 67 10.48 -3.78 -0.12
C CYS A 67 9.03 -3.44 0.24
N ILE A 68 8.61 -2.18 0.07
CA ILE A 68 7.22 -1.74 0.31
C ILE A 68 6.27 -2.53 -0.59
N SER A 69 6.58 -2.61 -1.88
CA SER A 69 5.73 -3.27 -2.85
C SER A 69 5.62 -4.77 -2.57
N LEU A 70 6.74 -5.45 -2.30
CA LEU A 70 6.74 -6.87 -1.94
C LEU A 70 5.89 -7.16 -0.70
N LEU A 71 5.97 -6.32 0.33
CA LEU A 71 5.16 -6.47 1.54
C LEU A 71 3.66 -6.27 1.25
N SER A 72 3.30 -5.24 0.46
CA SER A 72 1.92 -5.03 0.00
C SER A 72 1.42 -6.21 -0.84
N GLY A 73 2.23 -6.69 -1.79
CA GLY A 73 1.90 -7.80 -2.67
C GLY A 73 1.71 -9.11 -1.92
N ALA A 74 2.53 -9.38 -0.90
CA ALA A 74 2.39 -10.54 -0.03
C ALA A 74 1.14 -10.45 0.86
N TYR A 75 0.82 -9.25 1.36
CA TYR A 75 -0.43 -9.02 2.08
C TYR A 75 -1.64 -9.27 1.18
N ASP A 76 -1.58 -8.81 -0.07
CA ASP A 76 -2.66 -8.96 -1.04
C ASP A 76 -2.87 -10.43 -1.48
N SER A 77 -1.78 -11.17 -1.66
CA SER A 77 -1.81 -12.60 -1.99
C SER A 77 -2.20 -13.49 -0.83
N SER A 78 -2.28 -12.98 0.41
CA SER A 78 -2.74 -13.77 1.57
C SER A 78 -4.16 -14.34 1.42
N SER A 79 -4.95 -13.79 0.49
CA SER A 79 -6.23 -14.36 0.05
C SER A 79 -6.14 -15.81 -0.45
N VAL A 80 -4.95 -16.28 -0.87
CA VAL A 80 -4.65 -17.69 -1.16
C VAL A 80 -5.03 -18.58 0.03
N VAL A 81 -4.76 -18.15 1.25
CA VAL A 81 -5.07 -18.93 2.46
C VAL A 81 -6.57 -19.12 2.58
N ALA A 82 -7.37 -18.07 2.38
CA ALA A 82 -8.83 -18.17 2.39
C ALA A 82 -9.35 -19.10 1.29
N TYR A 83 -8.74 -19.06 0.09
CA TYR A 83 -9.07 -19.97 -1.01
C TYR A 83 -8.76 -21.42 -0.67
N VAL A 84 -7.58 -21.72 -0.12
CA VAL A 84 -7.22 -23.07 0.33
C VAL A 84 -8.20 -23.58 1.39
N LEU A 85 -8.56 -22.73 2.36
CA LEU A 85 -9.59 -23.07 3.35
C LEU A 85 -10.93 -23.43 2.69
N SER A 86 -11.33 -22.69 1.66
CA SER A 86 -12.56 -22.97 0.90
C SER A 86 -12.50 -24.25 0.05
N LEU A 87 -11.32 -24.83 -0.18
CA LEU A 87 -11.19 -26.15 -0.83
C LEU A 87 -11.13 -27.28 0.20
N THR A 88 -10.44 -27.06 1.32
CA THR A 88 -10.19 -28.11 2.31
C THR A 88 -11.36 -28.33 3.27
N TYR A 89 -12.33 -27.41 3.36
CA TYR A 89 -13.44 -27.52 4.33
C TYR A 89 -14.30 -28.80 4.17
N LEU A 90 -14.30 -29.43 2.99
CA LEU A 90 -15.02 -30.70 2.74
C LEU A 90 -14.32 -31.91 3.37
N VAL A 91 -13.00 -31.83 3.61
CA VAL A 91 -12.18 -32.93 4.12
C VAL A 91 -11.76 -32.67 5.57
N PHE A 92 -11.58 -31.41 5.95
CA PHE A 92 -11.06 -31.02 7.25
C PHE A 92 -12.02 -30.05 7.96
N PRO A 93 -12.32 -30.25 9.26
CA PRO A 93 -13.28 -29.40 9.96
C PRO A 93 -12.84 -27.93 9.98
N PHE A 94 -13.75 -27.04 9.58
CA PHE A 94 -13.54 -25.58 9.52
C PHE A 94 -12.92 -25.01 10.80
N LYS A 95 -13.41 -25.44 11.96
CA LYS A 95 -12.92 -25.03 13.28
C LYS A 95 -11.41 -25.23 13.45
N TRP A 96 -10.89 -26.41 13.11
CA TRP A 96 -9.48 -26.74 13.29
C TRP A 96 -8.59 -25.93 12.35
N SER A 97 -9.06 -25.64 11.13
CA SER A 97 -8.29 -24.81 10.19
C SER A 97 -8.03 -23.41 10.72
N PHE A 98 -9.06 -22.77 11.29
CA PHE A 98 -8.93 -21.43 11.87
C PHE A 98 -8.08 -21.43 13.14
N ILE A 99 -8.13 -22.49 13.96
CA ILE A 99 -7.25 -22.63 15.13
C ILE A 99 -5.78 -22.73 14.69
N ILE A 100 -5.47 -23.55 13.68
CA ILE A 100 -4.10 -23.67 13.15
C ILE A 100 -3.63 -22.33 12.59
N LEU A 101 -4.48 -21.63 11.84
CA LEU A 101 -4.17 -20.30 11.31
C LEU A 101 -3.90 -19.28 12.43
N ALA A 102 -4.71 -19.30 13.50
CA ALA A 102 -4.52 -18.43 14.65
C ALA A 102 -3.17 -18.70 15.32
N CYS A 103 -2.86 -19.95 15.65
CA CYS A 103 -1.57 -20.34 16.24
C CYS A 103 -0.38 -19.98 15.35
N GLY A 104 -0.46 -20.22 14.03
CA GLY A 104 0.60 -19.83 13.09
C GLY A 104 0.81 -18.32 13.07
N SER A 105 -0.28 -17.54 13.02
CA SER A 105 -0.23 -16.08 12.96
C SER A 105 0.40 -15.44 14.20
N ILE A 106 0.13 -15.97 15.41
CA ILE A 106 0.72 -15.43 16.64
C ILE A 106 2.20 -15.77 16.75
N VAL A 107 2.63 -16.96 16.33
CA VAL A 107 4.04 -17.37 16.32
C VAL A 107 4.83 -16.49 15.35
N VAL A 108 4.38 -16.40 14.09
CA VAL A 108 5.05 -15.59 13.06
C VAL A 108 4.99 -14.11 13.43
N GLY A 109 3.84 -13.61 13.88
CA GLY A 109 3.65 -12.22 14.29
C GLY A 109 4.56 -11.82 15.45
N SER A 110 4.72 -12.69 16.45
CA SER A 110 5.61 -12.46 17.59
C SER A 110 7.07 -12.53 17.19
N PHE A 111 7.44 -13.46 16.31
CA PHE A 111 8.80 -13.56 15.77
C PHE A 111 9.21 -12.26 15.06
N VAL A 112 8.37 -11.76 14.15
CA VAL A 112 8.62 -10.49 13.45
C VAL A 112 8.70 -9.32 14.44
N ALA A 113 7.84 -9.29 15.45
CA ALA A 113 7.83 -8.21 16.43
C ALA A 113 9.10 -8.16 17.30
N LEU A 114 9.63 -9.32 17.69
CA LEU A 114 10.75 -9.42 18.62
C LEU A 114 12.11 -9.35 17.90
N PHE A 115 12.24 -10.04 16.77
CA PHE A 115 13.54 -10.22 16.10
C PHE A 115 13.79 -9.24 14.95
N ILE A 116 12.75 -8.83 14.22
CA ILE A 116 12.91 -7.99 13.03
C ILE A 116 12.65 -6.51 13.35
N LEU A 117 11.57 -6.20 14.06
CA LEU A 117 11.19 -4.82 14.34
C LEU A 117 12.03 -4.23 15.49
N THR A 118 12.36 -2.94 15.43
CA THR A 118 12.99 -2.15 16.50
C THR A 118 11.92 -1.50 17.37
N GLN A 119 12.33 -0.96 18.51
CA GLN A 119 11.40 -0.35 19.46
C GLN A 119 10.70 0.89 18.90
N LYS A 120 11.39 1.74 18.13
CA LYS A 120 10.84 2.93 17.46
C LYS A 120 11.02 2.89 15.95
N SER A 121 10.07 3.48 15.21
CA SER A 121 10.13 3.60 13.75
C SER A 121 11.30 4.44 13.26
N GLU A 122 11.73 5.46 13.99
CA GLU A 122 12.91 6.27 13.64
C GLU A 122 14.21 5.46 13.68
N ASP A 123 14.31 4.49 14.59
CA ASP A 123 15.51 3.67 14.73
C ASP A 123 15.66 2.67 13.58
N MET A 124 14.59 2.36 12.84
CA MET A 124 14.68 1.56 11.61
C MET A 124 15.59 2.21 10.55
N GLY A 125 15.54 3.54 10.43
CA GLY A 125 16.40 4.27 9.50
C GLY A 125 17.87 4.33 9.95
N LYS A 126 18.13 4.26 11.25
CA LYS A 126 19.50 4.29 11.80
C LYS A 126 20.29 3.01 11.49
N PHE A 127 19.61 1.87 11.30
CA PHE A 127 20.28 0.66 10.84
C PHE A 127 20.88 0.82 9.44
N SER A 128 20.29 1.65 8.56
CA SER A 128 20.92 1.90 7.26
C SER A 128 22.19 2.73 7.39
N SER A 129 22.23 3.71 8.31
CA SER A 129 23.45 4.50 8.54
C SER A 129 24.56 3.67 9.18
N ILE A 130 24.22 2.77 10.13
CA ILE A 130 25.19 1.85 10.74
C ILE A 130 25.70 0.84 9.72
N ASN A 131 24.83 0.20 8.93
CA ASN A 131 25.26 -0.71 7.88
C ASN A 131 26.12 0.00 6.82
N THR A 132 25.81 1.27 6.49
CA THR A 132 26.64 2.06 5.59
C THR A 132 28.01 2.37 6.21
N GLU A 133 28.10 2.60 7.52
CA GLU A 133 29.37 2.80 8.22
C GLU A 133 30.17 1.50 8.39
N GLU A 134 29.52 0.37 8.63
CA GLU A 134 30.12 -0.97 8.70
C GLU A 134 30.56 -1.48 7.33
N GLU A 135 29.76 -1.30 6.27
CA GLU A 135 30.16 -1.55 4.88
C GLU A 135 31.34 -0.66 4.51
N LYS A 136 31.32 0.64 4.88
CA LYS A 136 32.49 1.54 4.73
C LYS A 136 33.69 1.11 5.56
N LEU A 137 33.51 0.48 6.72
CA LEU A 137 34.62 -0.04 7.54
C LEU A 137 35.24 -1.29 6.91
N CYS A 138 34.41 -2.14 6.30
CA CYS A 138 34.85 -3.33 5.56
C CYS A 138 35.53 -2.95 4.24
N GLU A 139 35.02 -1.93 3.55
CA GLU A 139 35.53 -1.41 2.27
C GLU A 139 36.78 -0.50 2.44
N LYS A 140 37.00 0.07 3.64
CA LYS A 140 38.21 0.84 4.00
C LYS A 140 39.52 0.04 3.96
N THR A 141 39.48 -1.27 3.71
CA THR A 141 40.69 -2.07 3.46
C THR A 141 41.19 -1.94 2.01
N SER A 142 40.44 -1.29 1.11
CA SER A 142 40.88 -1.05 -0.26
C SER A 142 40.28 0.24 -0.85
N ILE A 143 41.15 1.25 -0.99
CA ILE A 143 41.04 2.44 -1.84
C ILE A 143 40.33 3.64 -1.20
N GLU A 144 41.14 4.65 -0.86
CA GLU A 144 40.74 6.02 -0.56
C GLU A 144 39.94 6.63 -1.72
N SER A 145 38.69 7.04 -1.49
CA SER A 145 38.07 8.10 -2.28
C SER A 145 37.02 8.88 -1.50
N SER A 146 37.21 10.20 -1.49
CA SER A 146 36.24 11.30 -1.38
C SER A 146 34.95 11.08 -0.57
N GLY A 147 34.81 11.85 0.51
CA GLY A 147 33.62 11.91 1.37
C GLY A 147 32.31 12.00 0.59
N GLU A 148 31.58 10.89 0.53
CA GLU A 148 30.21 10.87 0.05
C GLU A 148 29.31 11.66 0.99
N MET A 149 28.75 12.76 0.46
CA MET A 149 27.69 13.53 1.10
C MET A 149 26.48 12.63 1.40
N ASP A 150 26.04 12.60 2.67
CA ASP A 150 24.85 11.86 3.09
C ASP A 150 23.57 12.55 2.60
N ILE A 151 23.12 12.17 1.40
CA ILE A 151 21.91 12.70 0.76
C ILE A 151 20.67 12.38 1.60
N TYR A 152 20.63 11.24 2.30
CA TYR A 152 19.45 10.84 3.06
C TYR A 152 19.30 11.67 4.34
N GLY A 153 20.41 11.93 5.04
CA GLY A 153 20.47 12.86 6.16
C GLY A 153 20.04 14.28 5.77
N GLU A 154 20.54 14.78 4.65
CA GLU A 154 20.19 16.13 4.16
C GLU A 154 18.70 16.25 3.83
N ILE A 155 18.14 15.27 3.09
CA ILE A 155 16.70 15.22 2.77
C ILE A 155 15.87 15.17 4.06
N SER A 156 16.26 14.36 5.05
CA SER A 156 15.56 14.29 6.33
C SER A 156 15.56 15.65 7.04
N SER A 157 16.70 16.36 7.04
CA SER A 157 16.81 17.68 7.67
C SER A 157 15.91 18.73 7.00
N ILE A 158 15.78 18.68 5.67
CA ILE A 158 14.90 19.56 4.89
C ILE A 158 13.42 19.26 5.25
N LEU A 159 13.06 17.99 5.35
CA LEU A 159 11.70 17.57 5.71
C LEU A 159 11.34 17.98 7.14
N ASP A 160 12.26 17.85 8.10
CA ASP A 160 12.04 18.25 9.49
C ASP A 160 11.91 19.77 9.64
N LYS A 161 12.69 20.55 8.88
CA LYS A 161 12.55 22.02 8.82
C LYS A 161 11.22 22.43 8.21
N ARG A 162 10.79 21.77 7.13
CA ARG A 162 9.54 22.07 6.43
C ARG A 162 8.30 21.69 7.25
N TYR A 163 8.39 20.60 7.99
CA TYR A 163 7.29 20.03 8.77
C TYR A 163 7.64 19.87 10.25
N PRO A 164 7.63 20.99 11.01
CA PRO A 164 7.98 20.95 12.43
C PRO A 164 6.94 20.19 13.26
N SER A 165 5.67 20.23 12.87
CA SER A 165 4.55 19.65 13.63
C SER A 165 3.64 18.78 12.77
N LEU A 166 2.93 17.84 13.42
CA LEU A 166 1.93 16.97 12.80
C LEU A 166 0.83 17.76 12.07
N LEU A 167 0.35 18.83 12.69
CA LEU A 167 -0.71 19.67 12.09
C LEU A 167 -0.22 20.34 10.80
N SER A 168 1.05 20.77 10.76
CA SER A 168 1.66 21.30 9.53
C SER A 168 1.68 20.24 8.42
N CYS A 169 1.96 18.97 8.75
CA CYS A 169 1.86 17.88 7.77
C CYS A 169 0.43 17.69 7.27
N VAL A 170 -0.53 17.53 8.18
CA VAL A 170 -1.93 17.18 7.86
C VAL A 170 -2.63 18.28 7.06
N PHE A 171 -2.39 19.55 7.38
CA PHE A 171 -2.96 20.68 6.64
C PHE A 171 -2.12 21.11 5.43
N SER A 172 -1.04 20.40 5.12
CA SER A 172 -0.25 20.69 3.93
C SER A 172 -0.99 20.29 2.65
N LEU A 173 -0.86 21.12 1.60
CA LEU A 173 -1.45 20.80 0.31
C LEU A 173 -0.93 19.45 -0.24
N SER A 174 0.37 19.15 -0.06
CA SER A 174 0.93 17.87 -0.50
C SER A 174 0.25 16.67 0.15
N TYR A 175 -0.03 16.75 1.46
CA TYR A 175 -0.73 15.68 2.16
C TYR A 175 -2.21 15.58 1.75
N LEU A 176 -2.90 16.71 1.61
CA LEU A 176 -4.29 16.73 1.14
C LEU A 176 -4.43 16.15 -0.27
N LEU A 177 -3.51 16.48 -1.18
CA LEU A 177 -3.48 15.95 -2.54
C LEU A 177 -3.23 14.45 -2.57
N ILE A 178 -2.21 13.95 -1.86
CA ILE A 178 -1.95 12.50 -1.83
C ILE A 178 -3.08 11.74 -1.14
N ASN A 179 -3.69 12.31 -0.10
CA ASN A 179 -4.83 11.71 0.59
C ASN A 179 -6.06 11.64 -0.33
N LEU A 180 -6.31 12.68 -1.13
CA LEU A 180 -7.36 12.68 -2.15
C LEU A 180 -7.09 11.60 -3.21
N TRP A 181 -5.87 11.55 -3.76
CA TRP A 181 -5.48 10.54 -4.75
C TRP A 181 -5.67 9.11 -4.23
N PHE A 182 -5.19 8.83 -3.01
CA PHE A 182 -5.32 7.52 -2.40
C PHE A 182 -6.77 7.18 -2.10
N THR A 183 -7.57 8.14 -1.62
CA THR A 183 -9.00 7.95 -1.34
C THR A 183 -9.78 7.60 -2.61
N LEU A 184 -9.57 8.34 -3.70
CA LEU A 184 -10.22 8.06 -4.99
C LEU A 184 -9.78 6.71 -5.56
N GLY A 185 -8.49 6.40 -5.46
CA GLY A 185 -7.94 5.11 -5.88
C GLY A 185 -8.48 3.93 -5.05
N LEU A 186 -8.54 4.07 -3.73
CA LEU A 186 -9.08 3.04 -2.82
C LEU A 186 -10.58 2.85 -3.02
N PHE A 187 -11.33 3.94 -3.23
CA PHE A 187 -12.74 3.86 -3.57
C PHE A 187 -12.92 3.11 -4.89
N ARG A 188 -12.15 3.45 -5.93
CA ARG A 188 -12.21 2.79 -7.24
C ARG A 188 -11.89 1.30 -7.18
N PHE A 189 -10.87 0.94 -6.39
CA PHE A 189 -10.49 -0.44 -6.12
C PHE A 189 -11.59 -1.21 -5.37
N SER A 190 -12.06 -0.66 -4.25
CA SER A 190 -13.06 -1.29 -3.39
C SER A 190 -14.43 -1.42 -4.07
N PHE A 191 -14.82 -0.42 -4.87
CA PHE A 191 -16.05 -0.43 -5.65
C PHE A 191 -16.04 -1.56 -6.68
N TYR A 192 -14.92 -1.77 -7.38
CA TYR A 192 -14.80 -2.87 -8.34
C TYR A 192 -14.95 -4.23 -7.66
N LEU A 193 -14.23 -4.47 -6.56
CA LEU A 193 -14.32 -5.75 -5.84
C LEU A 193 -15.73 -6.02 -5.33
N SER A 194 -16.40 -5.00 -4.79
CA SER A 194 -17.76 -5.14 -4.24
C SER A 194 -18.80 -5.43 -5.31
N HIS A 195 -18.64 -4.88 -6.52
CA HIS A 195 -19.59 -5.04 -7.62
C HIS A 195 -19.17 -6.10 -8.65
N LEU A 196 -18.03 -6.76 -8.49
CA LEU A 196 -17.48 -7.69 -9.48
C LEU A 196 -18.46 -8.83 -9.81
N ALA A 197 -18.99 -9.50 -8.78
CA ALA A 197 -19.93 -10.60 -8.95
C ALA A 197 -21.21 -10.16 -9.67
N LYS A 198 -21.77 -9.02 -9.26
CA LYS A 198 -22.93 -8.42 -9.91
C LYS A 198 -22.64 -8.09 -11.38
N HIS A 199 -21.53 -7.43 -11.66
CA HIS A 199 -21.15 -7.03 -13.00
C HIS A 199 -20.97 -8.22 -13.95
N ILE A 200 -20.32 -9.29 -13.49
CA ILE A 200 -20.11 -10.51 -14.29
C ILE A 200 -21.45 -11.22 -14.51
N ASN A 201 -22.29 -11.37 -13.48
CA ASN A 201 -23.59 -12.03 -13.61
C ASN A 201 -24.56 -11.26 -14.53
N GLU A 202 -24.49 -9.92 -14.55
CA GLU A 202 -25.29 -9.09 -15.47
C GLU A 202 -24.71 -9.03 -16.88
N ALA A 203 -23.40 -9.27 -17.04
CA ALA A 203 -22.73 -9.29 -18.35
C ALA A 203 -22.90 -10.61 -19.10
N TYR A 204 -22.99 -11.73 -18.38
CA TYR A 204 -23.04 -13.07 -18.95
C TYR A 204 -24.29 -13.80 -18.44
N PRO A 205 -25.32 -13.97 -19.28
CA PRO A 205 -26.54 -14.71 -18.91
C PRO A 205 -26.26 -16.18 -18.58
N ASP A 206 -25.19 -16.75 -19.15
CA ASP A 206 -24.75 -18.10 -18.86
C ASP A 206 -24.00 -18.19 -17.52
N LYS A 207 -24.59 -18.94 -16.58
CA LYS A 207 -24.04 -19.16 -15.24
C LYS A 207 -22.71 -19.91 -15.26
N SER A 208 -22.48 -20.79 -16.24
CA SER A 208 -21.24 -21.55 -16.31
C SER A 208 -20.05 -20.64 -16.59
N THR A 209 -20.20 -19.75 -17.58
CA THR A 209 -19.20 -18.74 -17.94
C THR A 209 -18.97 -17.73 -16.81
N ALA A 210 -20.05 -17.26 -16.17
CA ALA A 210 -19.94 -16.31 -15.05
C ALA A 210 -19.18 -16.89 -13.85
N ASN A 211 -19.50 -18.13 -13.45
CA ASN A 211 -18.80 -18.82 -12.37
C ASN A 211 -17.32 -19.07 -12.70
N HIS A 212 -17.02 -19.44 -13.95
CA HIS A 212 -15.66 -19.61 -14.43
C HIS A 212 -14.86 -18.29 -14.34
N LEU A 213 -15.44 -17.17 -14.78
CA LEU A 213 -14.82 -15.84 -14.70
C LEU A 213 -14.57 -15.40 -13.25
N LEU A 214 -15.51 -15.68 -12.33
CA LEU A 214 -15.36 -15.36 -10.91
C LEU A 214 -14.30 -16.22 -10.22
N SER A 215 -14.20 -17.50 -10.59
CA SER A 215 -13.12 -18.35 -10.09
C SER A 215 -11.76 -17.87 -10.58
N ILE A 216 -11.66 -17.50 -11.87
CA ILE A 216 -10.41 -17.00 -12.45
C ILE A 216 -10.02 -15.63 -11.87
N SER A 217 -10.98 -14.73 -11.64
CA SER A 217 -10.67 -13.41 -11.08
C SER A 217 -9.96 -13.51 -9.73
N SER A 218 -10.36 -14.48 -8.90
CA SER A 218 -9.69 -14.80 -7.62
C SER A 218 -8.23 -15.21 -7.84
N ALA A 219 -7.94 -16.06 -8.83
CA ALA A 219 -6.58 -16.46 -9.18
C ALA A 219 -5.72 -15.29 -9.67
N PHE A 220 -6.30 -14.38 -10.49
CA PHE A 220 -5.62 -13.14 -10.88
C PHE A 220 -5.31 -12.26 -9.67
N PHE A 221 -6.23 -12.13 -8.71
CA PHE A 221 -5.98 -11.31 -7.52
C PHE A 221 -4.89 -11.90 -6.60
N MET A 222 -4.71 -13.22 -6.60
CA MET A 222 -3.61 -13.87 -5.89
C MET A 222 -2.24 -13.60 -6.54
N SER A 223 -2.20 -13.31 -7.84
CA SER A 223 -0.96 -13.04 -8.59
C SER A 223 -0.31 -11.67 -8.29
N SER A 224 -0.95 -10.81 -7.48
CA SER A 224 -0.41 -9.50 -7.08
C SER A 224 1.01 -9.59 -6.51
N PHE A 225 1.37 -10.69 -5.85
CA PHE A 225 2.73 -10.91 -5.35
C PHE A 225 3.77 -10.92 -6.48
N LEU A 226 3.46 -11.52 -7.64
CA LEU A 226 4.39 -11.58 -8.79
C LEU A 226 4.56 -10.23 -9.49
N LEU A 227 3.54 -9.37 -9.42
CA LEU A 227 3.59 -8.02 -10.01
C LEU A 227 4.27 -6.99 -9.10
N SER A 228 4.28 -7.25 -7.79
CA SER A 228 4.84 -6.33 -6.81
C SER A 228 6.32 -5.98 -7.03
N PRO A 229 7.25 -6.88 -7.43
CA PRO A 229 8.63 -6.50 -7.72
C PRO A 229 8.73 -5.49 -8.87
N VAL A 230 7.94 -5.66 -9.93
CA VAL A 230 7.98 -4.80 -11.12
C VAL A 230 7.57 -3.37 -10.75
N THR A 231 6.47 -3.23 -10.02
CA THR A 231 5.99 -1.91 -9.57
C THR A 231 6.93 -1.28 -8.55
N GLY A 232 7.54 -2.08 -7.67
CA GLY A 232 8.53 -1.62 -6.69
C GLY A 232 9.83 -1.13 -7.32
N LEU A 233 10.39 -1.89 -8.27
CA LEU A 233 11.58 -1.48 -9.04
C LEU A 233 11.33 -0.20 -9.84
N MET A 234 10.15 -0.04 -10.42
CA MET A 234 9.77 1.19 -11.10
C MET A 234 9.81 2.40 -10.15
N ILE A 235 9.22 2.27 -8.96
CA ILE A 235 9.23 3.32 -7.93
C ILE A 235 10.66 3.66 -7.51
N ASP A 236 11.48 2.64 -7.25
CA ASP A 236 12.88 2.83 -6.85
C ASP A 236 13.71 3.49 -7.94
N PHE A 237 13.50 3.11 -9.21
CA PHE A 237 14.16 3.74 -10.35
C PHE A 237 13.83 5.23 -10.44
N CYS A 238 12.53 5.59 -10.32
CA CYS A 238 12.12 6.98 -10.40
C CYS A 238 12.59 7.80 -9.19
N LEU A 239 12.56 7.24 -7.98
CA LEU A 239 13.11 7.88 -6.78
C LEU A 239 14.63 8.02 -6.83
N LYS A 240 15.35 7.02 -7.34
CA LYS A 240 16.81 7.08 -7.54
C LYS A 240 17.16 8.21 -8.50
N ARG A 241 16.45 8.34 -9.62
CA ARG A 241 16.62 9.44 -10.57
C ARG A 241 16.40 10.81 -9.90
N ALA A 242 15.36 10.95 -9.08
CA ALA A 242 15.10 12.18 -8.33
C ALA A 242 16.23 12.51 -7.33
N ARG A 243 16.71 11.51 -6.57
CA ARG A 243 17.83 11.68 -5.62
C ARG A 243 19.13 12.04 -6.31
N THR A 244 19.45 11.44 -7.45
CA THR A 244 20.64 11.81 -8.25
C THR A 244 20.55 13.26 -8.73
N SER A 245 19.36 13.72 -9.14
CA SER A 245 19.13 15.12 -9.50
C SER A 245 19.43 16.06 -8.32
N ILE A 246 18.97 15.71 -7.11
CA ILE A 246 19.23 16.47 -5.88
C ILE A 246 20.73 16.46 -5.54
N LYS A 247 21.43 15.32 -5.65
CA LYS A 247 22.89 15.21 -5.46
C LYS A 247 23.64 16.19 -6.35
N ASN A 248 23.25 16.28 -7.61
CA ASN A 248 23.87 17.19 -8.58
C ASN A 248 23.62 18.66 -8.21
N MET A 249 22.42 19.02 -7.76
CA MET A 249 22.11 20.37 -7.28
C MET A 249 22.97 20.76 -6.07
N LEU A 250 23.11 19.86 -5.09
CA LEU A 250 23.93 20.08 -3.90
C LEU A 250 25.45 20.16 -4.20
N THR A 251 25.92 19.49 -5.25
CA THR A 251 27.34 19.48 -5.62
C THR A 251 27.72 20.71 -6.44
N ASN A 252 26.86 21.12 -7.38
CA ASN A 252 27.16 22.20 -8.33
C ASN A 252 26.69 23.59 -7.87
N GLU A 253 25.62 23.69 -7.06
CA GLU A 253 24.99 24.97 -6.66
C GLU A 253 24.95 25.14 -5.14
N ARG A 254 26.09 24.97 -4.45
CA ARG A 254 26.17 25.02 -2.97
C ARG A 254 25.58 26.29 -2.31
N ASP A 255 25.41 27.39 -3.07
CA ASP A 255 24.80 28.64 -2.58
C ASP A 255 23.38 28.94 -3.13
N LEU A 256 22.81 28.10 -4.02
CA LEU A 256 21.47 28.31 -4.62
C LEU A 256 20.48 27.14 -4.40
N ALA A 257 20.78 26.26 -3.45
CA ALA A 257 19.96 25.12 -3.08
C ALA A 257 18.63 25.54 -2.44
N ASN A 258 17.63 25.90 -3.26
CA ASN A 258 16.28 26.16 -2.77
C ASN A 258 15.67 24.87 -2.19
N PRO A 259 15.37 24.80 -0.87
CA PRO A 259 14.89 23.58 -0.22
C PRO A 259 13.55 23.10 -0.80
N ASP A 260 12.73 24.04 -1.29
CA ASP A 260 11.48 23.73 -1.97
C ASP A 260 11.68 23.00 -3.31
N LYS A 261 12.70 23.39 -4.09
CA LYS A 261 13.02 22.76 -5.38
C LYS A 261 13.46 21.31 -5.18
N MET A 262 14.22 21.02 -4.12
CA MET A 262 14.61 19.66 -3.76
C MET A 262 13.40 18.80 -3.35
N TYR A 263 12.52 19.35 -2.51
CA TYR A 263 11.30 18.69 -2.07
C TYR A 263 10.39 18.31 -3.25
N TYR A 264 10.13 19.25 -4.17
CA TYR A 264 9.29 18.98 -5.34
C TYR A 264 9.96 18.04 -6.33
N THR A 265 11.29 18.04 -6.44
CA THR A 265 12.03 17.07 -7.28
C THR A 265 11.82 15.64 -6.77
N LEU A 266 11.85 15.42 -5.45
CA LEU A 266 11.58 14.11 -4.85
C LEU A 266 10.14 13.66 -5.05
N THR A 267 9.20 14.58 -4.84
CA THR A 267 7.76 14.38 -5.05
C THR A 267 7.47 14.01 -6.50
N LEU A 268 8.12 14.69 -7.45
CA LEU A 268 8.01 14.46 -8.89
C LEU A 268 8.49 13.05 -9.29
N GLY A 269 9.45 12.48 -8.58
CA GLY A 269 9.91 11.11 -8.77
C GLY A 269 8.79 10.07 -8.60
N LEU A 270 7.73 10.37 -7.86
CA LEU A 270 6.62 9.43 -7.64
C LEU A 270 5.41 9.67 -8.54
N VAL A 271 5.36 10.82 -9.24
CA VAL A 271 4.29 11.17 -10.17
C VAL A 271 4.11 10.16 -11.31
N PRO A 272 5.16 9.58 -11.93
CA PRO A 272 4.99 8.55 -12.95
C PRO A 272 4.18 7.35 -12.46
N GLY A 273 4.43 6.89 -11.22
CA GLY A 273 3.66 5.79 -10.63
C GLY A 273 2.21 6.15 -10.36
N GLN A 274 1.96 7.38 -9.89
CA GLN A 274 0.60 7.91 -9.70
C GLN A 274 -0.17 8.03 -11.03
N GLY A 275 0.51 8.48 -12.09
CA GLY A 275 -0.06 8.59 -13.43
C GLY A 275 -0.35 7.22 -14.06
N LEU A 276 0.57 6.26 -13.89
CA LEU A 276 0.36 4.88 -14.37
C LEU A 276 -0.82 4.22 -13.67
N LEU A 277 -0.99 4.46 -12.36
CA LEU A 277 -2.18 4.02 -11.65
C LEU A 277 -3.44 4.63 -12.24
N ALA A 278 -3.46 5.96 -12.46
CA ALA A 278 -4.62 6.64 -13.04
C ALA A 278 -4.96 6.10 -14.43
N LEU A 279 -3.95 5.83 -15.26
CA LEU A 279 -4.11 5.20 -16.57
C LEU A 279 -4.71 3.79 -16.45
N SER A 280 -4.19 2.97 -15.53
CA SER A 280 -4.73 1.64 -15.27
C SER A 280 -6.18 1.69 -14.77
N ALA A 281 -6.55 2.72 -13.99
CA ALA A 281 -7.91 2.93 -13.50
C ALA A 281 -8.88 3.30 -14.62
N VAL A 282 -8.46 4.12 -15.59
CA VAL A 282 -9.27 4.45 -16.77
C VAL A 282 -9.39 3.25 -17.69
N ALA A 283 -8.29 2.53 -17.95
CA ALA A 283 -8.30 1.31 -18.74
C ALA A 283 -9.25 0.25 -18.14
N LEU A 284 -9.18 0.06 -16.82
CA LEU A 284 -10.09 -0.81 -16.08
C LEU A 284 -11.56 -0.39 -16.29
N SER A 285 -11.87 0.90 -16.14
CA SER A 285 -13.23 1.41 -16.35
C SER A 285 -13.69 1.24 -17.80
N ALA A 286 -12.81 1.47 -18.79
CA ALA A 286 -13.13 1.28 -20.20
C ALA A 286 -13.47 -0.18 -20.53
N MET A 287 -12.71 -1.14 -19.98
CA MET A 287 -12.98 -2.57 -20.18
C MET A 287 -14.33 -3.01 -19.62
N MET A 288 -14.82 -2.38 -18.53
CA MET A 288 -16.13 -2.70 -17.93
C MET A 288 -17.33 -2.32 -18.81
N PHE A 289 -17.15 -1.44 -19.82
CA PHE A 289 -18.21 -1.13 -20.78
C PHE A 289 -18.39 -2.23 -21.84
N ILE A 290 -17.37 -3.08 -22.04
CA ILE A 290 -17.35 -4.07 -23.11
C ILE A 290 -17.76 -5.43 -22.52
N PRO A 291 -18.92 -5.99 -22.90
CA PRO A 291 -19.36 -7.31 -22.44
C PRO A 291 -18.64 -8.43 -23.24
N SER A 292 -17.32 -8.52 -23.12
CA SER A 292 -16.51 -9.55 -23.77
C SER A 292 -15.60 -10.27 -22.77
N PRO A 293 -15.42 -11.59 -22.88
CA PRO A 293 -14.61 -12.34 -21.90
C PRO A 293 -13.16 -11.86 -21.88
N ILE A 294 -12.63 -11.45 -23.04
CA ILE A 294 -11.29 -10.87 -23.18
C ILE A 294 -11.19 -9.54 -22.41
N ALA A 295 -12.20 -8.66 -22.51
CA ALA A 295 -12.24 -7.42 -21.74
C ALA A 295 -12.32 -7.69 -20.23
N SER A 296 -13.05 -8.73 -19.81
CA SER A 296 -13.09 -9.16 -18.41
C SER A 296 -11.71 -9.61 -17.90
N TYR A 297 -10.98 -10.44 -18.65
CA TYR A 297 -9.61 -10.82 -18.28
C TYR A 297 -8.66 -9.61 -18.25
N ALA A 298 -8.73 -8.72 -19.23
CA ALA A 298 -7.96 -7.48 -19.24
C ALA A 298 -8.28 -6.61 -18.01
N SER A 299 -9.54 -6.55 -17.60
CA SER A 299 -9.97 -5.83 -16.40
C SER A 299 -9.33 -6.41 -15.13
N PHE A 300 -9.18 -7.73 -15.01
CA PHE A 300 -8.51 -8.34 -13.86
C PHE A 300 -7.02 -7.94 -13.80
N VAL A 301 -6.33 -7.95 -14.95
CA VAL A 301 -4.92 -7.52 -15.04
C VAL A 301 -4.77 -6.05 -14.63
N PHE A 302 -5.60 -5.16 -15.16
CA PHE A 302 -5.55 -3.75 -14.80
C PHE A 302 -5.89 -3.49 -13.33
N LEU A 303 -6.80 -4.28 -12.73
CA LEU A 303 -7.06 -4.18 -11.29
C LEU A 303 -5.83 -4.57 -10.46
N VAL A 304 -5.13 -5.63 -10.83
CA VAL A 304 -3.92 -6.07 -10.12
C VAL A 304 -2.82 -5.01 -10.21
N ILE A 305 -2.63 -4.40 -11.39
CA ILE A 305 -1.70 -3.26 -11.58
C ILE A 305 -2.11 -2.07 -10.71
N LEU A 306 -3.38 -1.67 -10.79
CA LEU A 306 -3.93 -0.57 -10.01
C LEU A 306 -3.71 -0.78 -8.51
N ARG A 307 -4.06 -1.95 -8.00
CA ARG A 307 -3.91 -2.31 -6.58
C ARG A 307 -2.45 -2.22 -6.13
N SER A 308 -1.54 -2.81 -6.90
CA SER A 308 -0.11 -2.84 -6.57
C SER A 308 0.49 -1.44 -6.52
N LEU A 309 0.14 -0.56 -7.47
CA LEU A 309 0.61 0.82 -7.51
C LEU A 309 -0.03 1.68 -6.42
N LEU A 310 -1.30 1.43 -6.07
CA LEU A 310 -2.06 2.23 -5.11
C LEU A 310 -1.35 2.28 -3.75
N PHE A 311 -1.11 1.10 -3.17
CA PHE A 311 -0.50 0.99 -1.86
C PHE A 311 1.00 1.34 -1.92
N SER A 312 1.71 0.86 -2.92
CA SER A 312 3.17 1.04 -3.00
C SER A 312 3.58 2.48 -3.26
N CYS A 313 2.91 3.19 -4.19
CA CYS A 313 3.19 4.60 -4.43
C CYS A 313 2.77 5.47 -3.24
N PHE A 314 1.63 5.17 -2.60
CA PHE A 314 1.18 5.93 -1.43
C PHE A 314 2.16 5.85 -0.26
N ILE A 315 2.54 4.63 0.12
CA ILE A 315 3.47 4.42 1.23
C ILE A 315 4.86 4.99 0.90
N SER A 316 5.35 4.80 -0.32
CA SER A 316 6.62 5.39 -0.77
C SER A 316 6.57 6.91 -0.77
N PHE A 317 5.42 7.52 -1.09
CA PHE A 317 5.21 8.96 -1.01
C PHE A 317 5.25 9.44 0.43
N LEU A 318 4.49 8.83 1.35
CA LEU A 318 4.50 9.23 2.74
C LEU A 318 5.91 9.17 3.36
N LEU A 319 6.64 8.11 3.04
CA LEU A 319 7.97 7.86 3.55
C LEU A 319 9.09 8.71 2.91
N SER A 320 8.83 9.31 1.74
CA SER A 320 9.79 10.17 1.03
C SER A 320 9.47 11.66 1.22
N ALA A 321 8.20 12.03 1.30
CA ALA A 321 7.75 13.43 1.35
C ALA A 321 7.47 13.95 2.77
N PHE A 322 7.44 13.08 3.79
CA PHE A 322 7.19 13.51 5.17
C PHE A 322 8.18 12.87 6.15
N PRO A 323 8.41 13.52 7.31
CA PRO A 323 9.22 12.94 8.38
C PRO A 323 8.71 11.56 8.82
N ILE A 324 9.62 10.60 8.94
CA ILE A 324 9.31 9.18 9.28
C ILE A 324 8.59 9.08 10.64
N ARG A 325 8.87 9.99 11.57
CA ARG A 325 8.24 10.10 12.90
C ARG A 325 6.72 10.24 12.87
N TYR A 326 6.17 10.79 11.79
CA TYR A 326 4.73 11.04 11.63
C TYR A 326 4.05 10.04 10.71
N PHE A 327 4.82 9.11 10.12
CA PHE A 327 4.30 8.16 9.12
C PHE A 327 3.09 7.37 9.64
N GLY A 328 3.12 6.89 10.88
CA GLY A 328 2.03 6.09 11.44
C GLY A 328 0.72 6.84 11.55
N THR A 329 0.80 8.05 12.08
CA THR A 329 -0.36 8.93 12.23
C THR A 329 -0.92 9.35 10.87
N LEU A 330 -0.07 9.75 9.93
CA LEU A 330 -0.49 10.14 8.58
C LEU A 330 -1.15 8.97 7.83
N ASN A 331 -0.49 7.81 7.79
CA ASN A 331 -1.04 6.62 7.14
C ASN A 331 -2.37 6.17 7.80
N GLY A 332 -2.46 6.25 9.13
CA GLY A 332 -3.68 5.94 9.88
C GLY A 332 -4.84 6.89 9.58
N ILE A 333 -4.59 8.20 9.54
CA ILE A 333 -5.60 9.21 9.19
C ILE A 333 -6.11 8.97 7.76
N THR A 334 -5.21 8.82 6.79
CA THR A 334 -5.61 8.52 5.41
C THR A 334 -6.42 7.23 5.33
N SER A 335 -5.95 6.15 5.94
CA SER A 335 -6.67 4.88 5.94
C SER A 335 -8.08 5.00 6.54
N ALA A 336 -8.24 5.77 7.63
CA ALA A 336 -9.54 6.01 8.26
C ALA A 336 -10.47 6.86 7.37
N VAL A 337 -9.97 7.96 6.81
CA VAL A 337 -10.73 8.85 5.91
C VAL A 337 -11.16 8.10 4.66
N SER A 338 -10.22 7.40 4.00
CA SER A 338 -10.52 6.62 2.80
C SER A 338 -11.48 5.47 3.10
N GLY A 339 -11.33 4.79 4.25
CA GLY A 339 -12.24 3.74 4.70
C GLY A 339 -13.66 4.23 4.92
N LEU A 340 -13.84 5.37 5.60
CA LEU A 340 -15.14 6.01 5.81
C LEU A 340 -15.80 6.38 4.48
N ILE A 341 -15.04 6.95 3.54
CA ILE A 341 -15.55 7.29 2.21
C ILE A 341 -15.89 6.01 1.44
N CYS A 342 -15.10 4.93 1.57
CA CYS A 342 -15.40 3.65 0.94
C CYS A 342 -16.69 3.01 1.48
N LEU A 343 -17.17 3.34 2.69
CA LEU A 343 -18.49 2.85 3.14
C LEU A 343 -19.64 3.34 2.24
N SER A 344 -19.46 4.48 1.57
CA SER A 344 -20.45 5.00 0.63
C SER A 344 -20.62 4.12 -0.61
N THR A 345 -19.68 3.21 -0.92
CA THR A 345 -19.86 2.23 -2.03
C THR A 345 -21.08 1.35 -1.81
N ASN A 346 -21.44 1.05 -0.55
CA ASN A 346 -22.61 0.24 -0.22
C ASN A 346 -23.93 0.90 -0.66
N ALA A 347 -23.98 2.23 -0.74
CA ALA A 347 -25.15 2.93 -1.26
C ALA A 347 -25.41 2.62 -2.74
N PHE A 348 -24.36 2.24 -3.47
CA PHE A 348 -24.43 1.95 -4.91
C PHE A 348 -24.78 0.49 -5.24
N LEU A 349 -24.92 -0.40 -4.24
CA LEU A 349 -25.21 -1.83 -4.48
C LEU A 349 -26.47 -2.07 -5.32
N ARG A 350 -27.48 -1.19 -5.18
CA ARG A 350 -28.77 -1.29 -5.89
C ARG A 350 -28.82 -0.55 -7.22
N THR A 351 -27.76 0.15 -7.61
CA THR A 351 -27.75 0.97 -8.84
C THR A 351 -27.67 0.07 -10.08
N SER A 352 -27.98 0.58 -11.27
CA SER A 352 -27.81 -0.19 -12.51
C SER A 352 -26.33 -0.24 -12.94
N ARG A 353 -25.97 -1.27 -13.72
CA ARG A 353 -24.63 -1.43 -14.31
C ARG A 353 -24.11 -0.19 -15.04
N SER A 354 -24.99 0.48 -15.79
CA SER A 354 -24.61 1.65 -16.57
C SER A 354 -24.18 2.79 -15.65
N THR A 355 -24.94 3.06 -14.58
CA THR A 355 -24.59 4.08 -13.59
C THR A 355 -23.27 3.75 -12.88
N ASP A 356 -23.07 2.49 -12.49
CA ASP A 356 -21.82 2.01 -11.86
C ASP A 356 -20.61 2.28 -12.77
N ASN A 357 -20.74 2.01 -14.07
CA ASN A 357 -19.69 2.26 -15.06
C ASN A 357 -19.39 3.76 -15.26
N TYR A 358 -20.41 4.63 -15.29
CA TYR A 358 -20.19 6.08 -15.41
C TYR A 358 -19.53 6.67 -14.16
N VAL A 359 -19.98 6.27 -12.97
CA VAL A 359 -19.41 6.73 -11.69
C VAL A 359 -17.94 6.31 -11.59
N THR A 360 -17.63 5.05 -11.89
CA THR A 360 -16.25 4.55 -11.86
C THR A 360 -15.36 5.20 -12.90
N MET A 361 -15.88 5.53 -14.09
CA MET A 361 -15.14 6.29 -15.10
C MET A 361 -14.82 7.71 -14.62
N ALA A 362 -15.81 8.43 -14.08
CA ALA A 362 -15.62 9.79 -13.57
C ALA A 362 -14.57 9.84 -12.45
N ILE A 363 -14.63 8.89 -11.51
CA ILE A 363 -13.64 8.77 -10.43
C ILE A 363 -12.25 8.45 -11.00
N SER A 364 -12.14 7.51 -11.95
CA SER A 364 -10.86 7.18 -12.60
C SER A 364 -10.22 8.40 -13.28
N ILE A 365 -11.01 9.26 -13.93
CA ILE A 365 -10.52 10.52 -14.51
C ILE A 365 -10.08 11.49 -13.40
N GLY A 366 -10.84 11.59 -12.30
CA GLY A 366 -10.50 12.42 -11.14
C GLY A 366 -9.15 12.08 -10.50
N ILE A 367 -8.69 10.82 -10.59
CA ILE A 367 -7.38 10.40 -10.06
C ILE A 367 -6.22 11.14 -10.77
N PHE A 368 -6.38 11.58 -12.02
CA PHE A 368 -5.35 12.34 -12.75
C PHE A 368 -5.12 13.76 -12.22
N VAL A 369 -6.07 14.33 -11.46
CA VAL A 369 -5.96 15.71 -10.96
C VAL A 369 -4.70 15.90 -10.12
N VAL A 370 -4.39 14.94 -9.25
CA VAL A 370 -3.26 15.04 -8.32
C VAL A 370 -1.88 14.99 -9.01
N PRO A 371 -1.57 13.99 -9.87
CA PRO A 371 -0.29 13.98 -10.57
C PRO A 371 -0.11 15.20 -11.48
N ILE A 372 -1.19 15.72 -12.09
CA ILE A 372 -1.13 16.95 -12.90
C ILE A 372 -0.78 18.17 -12.03
N ILE A 373 -1.40 18.32 -10.86
CA ILE A 373 -1.09 19.43 -9.94
C ILE A 373 0.37 19.38 -9.48
N PHE A 374 0.91 18.19 -9.19
CA PHE A 374 2.33 18.05 -8.83
C PHE A 374 3.27 18.42 -9.99
N LEU A 375 2.92 18.07 -11.24
CA LEU A 375 3.70 18.48 -12.42
C LEU A 375 3.73 19.99 -12.62
N ILE A 376 2.59 20.66 -12.41
CA ILE A 376 2.48 22.11 -12.52
C ILE A 376 3.32 22.78 -11.42
N LYS A 377 3.20 22.31 -10.17
CA LYS A 377 3.94 22.85 -9.04
C LYS A 377 5.44 22.65 -9.13
N SER A 378 5.92 21.58 -9.76
CA SER A 378 7.37 21.38 -9.94
C SER A 378 8.01 22.31 -10.96
N ARG A 379 7.20 23.00 -11.78
CA ARG A 379 7.67 23.94 -12.82
C ARG A 379 7.66 25.41 -12.36
N GLN A 380 6.98 25.70 -11.25
CA GLN A 380 7.00 26.99 -10.56
C GLN A 380 8.16 27.01 -9.56
#